data_AF-A0A932RE15-F1
#
_entry.id   AF-A0A932RE15-F1
#
_cell.length_a   1.000
_cell.length_b   1.000
_cell.length_c   1.000
_cell.angle_alpha   90.00
_cell.angle_beta   90.00
_cell.angle_gamma   90.00
#
_symmetry.space_group_name_H-M   'P 1'
#
loop_
_entity.id
_entity.type
_entity.pdbx_description
1 polymer ?
#
loop_
_entity_poly.entity_id
_entity_poly.type
_entity_poly.pdbx_seq_one_letter_code
_entity_poly.pdbx_strand_id
1 'polypeptide(L)'
;MKSKLSFSVMFFSIGLLLILFSPAARAGERTRQERPVPMGVSGGNVNNRQLFRGCCSGTLGAVLTTANGLAILSNNHIFGRYFDGSIGEDISQVGIADIGCRTVPADFIAQVSAVVPVDFGGGENVIDAAIAATSPDLVRDDGFILNIGIPSSSVVEPAIGMGVKKSGRTTGLTFGTIAAIGVTVNVQAAQPCGVVDGIARFVNQIRISPGSFLAGGDSGALMVEDADECPRVVGLVFAGSIAAGIANPITPVLEAFGAQLVGCPAGATRQLPIGEFTRNHPKVAAVLEVQKKYRSLIDIPEVIGTGVGLSKDGQPVLEVYLENNRMDLEEFFPKTLDGIAIALVETGPFEMF
;
A
#
# COMPACT_ATOMS: atom_id res chain seq x y z
N MET A 1 81.19 -14.34 -13.97
CA MET A 1 80.33 -13.19 -13.60
C MET A 1 79.08 -13.19 -14.46
N LYS A 2 77.96 -13.70 -13.93
CA LYS A 2 76.63 -13.59 -14.56
C LYS A 2 75.66 -13.17 -13.47
N SER A 3 75.11 -11.97 -13.62
CA SER A 3 74.19 -11.30 -12.71
C SER A 3 72.86 -12.03 -12.64
N LYS A 4 72.43 -12.40 -11.43
CA LYS A 4 71.07 -12.89 -11.17
C LYS A 4 70.13 -11.69 -11.03
N LEU A 5 69.24 -11.53 -12.00
CA LEU A 5 68.12 -10.60 -11.94
C LEU A 5 67.02 -11.24 -11.06
N SER A 6 66.70 -10.61 -9.93
CA SER A 6 65.58 -11.00 -9.07
C SER A 6 64.31 -10.35 -9.60
N PHE A 7 63.35 -11.16 -10.06
CA PHE A 7 62.01 -10.72 -10.43
C PHE A 7 61.13 -10.79 -9.17
N SER A 8 60.75 -9.63 -8.63
CA SER A 8 59.77 -9.53 -7.55
C SER A 8 58.37 -9.60 -8.17
N VAL A 9 57.67 -10.72 -7.96
CA VAL A 9 56.26 -10.88 -8.36
C VAL A 9 55.41 -10.22 -7.28
N MET A 10 54.87 -9.05 -7.59
CA MET A 10 53.95 -8.31 -6.74
C MET A 10 52.56 -8.96 -6.85
N PHE A 11 52.17 -9.73 -5.83
CA PHE A 11 50.79 -10.24 -5.72
C PHE A 11 49.85 -9.08 -5.42
N PHE A 12 49.10 -8.62 -6.42
CA PHE A 12 47.92 -7.79 -6.19
C PHE A 12 46.80 -8.69 -5.68
N SER A 13 46.60 -8.70 -4.35
CA SER A 13 45.39 -9.23 -3.75
C SER A 13 44.21 -8.34 -4.18
N ILE A 14 43.50 -8.75 -5.23
CA ILE A 14 42.17 -8.21 -5.54
C ILE A 14 41.25 -8.68 -4.41
N GLY A 15 41.07 -7.82 -3.41
CA GLY A 15 40.03 -7.98 -2.41
C GLY A 15 38.68 -7.90 -3.11
N LEU A 16 38.05 -9.05 -3.36
CA LEU A 16 36.66 -9.12 -3.75
C LEU A 16 35.83 -8.62 -2.56
N LEU A 17 35.49 -7.33 -2.57
CA LEU A 17 34.56 -6.74 -1.62
C LEU A 17 33.17 -7.30 -1.95
N LEU A 18 32.85 -8.47 -1.39
CA LEU A 18 31.48 -8.96 -1.28
C LEU A 18 30.72 -7.94 -0.43
N ILE A 19 30.04 -7.01 -1.10
CA ILE A 19 28.99 -6.22 -0.47
C ILE A 19 27.87 -7.20 -0.13
N LEU A 20 27.95 -7.77 1.08
CA LEU A 20 26.83 -8.46 1.69
C LEU A 20 25.76 -7.40 1.96
N PHE A 21 24.73 -7.36 1.10
CA PHE A 21 23.46 -6.73 1.47
C PHE A 21 22.99 -7.41 2.76
N SER A 22 23.14 -6.69 3.88
CA SER A 22 22.69 -7.18 5.17
C SER A 22 21.16 -7.17 5.19
N PRO A 23 20.47 -8.27 5.54
CA PRO A 23 19.01 -8.29 5.66
C PRO A 23 18.54 -7.65 6.98
N ALA A 24 19.20 -6.57 7.44
CA ALA A 24 19.03 -6.00 8.77
C ALA A 24 17.78 -5.11 8.92
N ALA A 25 17.06 -4.78 7.84
CA ALA A 25 15.84 -3.95 7.86
C ALA A 25 14.54 -4.77 7.96
N ARG A 26 14.59 -6.00 8.51
CA ARG A 26 13.42 -6.90 8.60
C ARG A 26 13.04 -7.30 10.04
N ALA A 27 13.89 -6.96 11.01
CA ALA A 27 13.72 -7.36 12.42
C ALA A 27 13.06 -6.26 13.27
N GLY A 28 13.11 -4.99 12.85
CA GLY A 28 12.55 -3.89 13.64
C GLY A 28 11.03 -3.83 13.55
N GLU A 29 10.49 -4.00 12.36
CA GLU A 29 9.07 -3.77 12.04
C GLU A 29 8.14 -4.77 12.74
N ARG A 30 8.64 -5.96 13.06
CA ARG A 30 7.88 -7.04 13.71
C ARG A 30 8.15 -7.18 15.19
N THR A 31 9.06 -6.39 15.75
CA THR A 31 9.42 -6.46 17.17
C THR A 31 8.70 -5.41 17.99
N ARG A 32 8.67 -5.65 19.30
CA ARG A 32 8.13 -4.70 20.28
C ARG A 32 8.90 -3.38 20.16
N GLN A 33 8.15 -2.30 20.00
CA GLN A 33 8.72 -0.95 20.05
C GLN A 33 8.61 -0.42 21.47
N GLU A 34 9.56 0.41 21.87
CA GLU A 34 9.40 1.21 23.08
C GLU A 34 8.30 2.27 22.85
N ARG A 35 7.59 2.62 23.91
CA ARG A 35 6.61 3.71 23.86
C ARG A 35 7.32 5.05 24.00
N PRO A 36 6.86 6.10 23.28
CA PRO A 36 5.75 6.08 22.33
C PRO A 36 6.08 5.34 21.02
N VAL A 37 5.15 4.49 20.57
CA VAL A 37 5.32 3.59 19.42
C VAL A 37 5.34 4.37 18.09
N PRO A 38 6.31 4.14 17.18
CA PRO A 38 6.30 4.69 15.83
C PRO A 38 5.29 3.96 14.92
N MET A 39 4.89 4.61 13.83
CA MET A 39 4.12 3.97 12.75
C MET A 39 5.04 3.16 11.81
N GLY A 40 4.47 2.46 10.83
CA GLY A 40 5.20 1.60 9.90
C GLY A 40 5.67 0.28 10.49
N VAL A 41 5.09 -0.13 11.63
CA VAL A 41 5.41 -1.36 12.37
C VAL A 41 4.18 -2.25 12.50
N SER A 42 4.40 -3.49 12.91
CA SER A 42 3.37 -4.49 13.17
C SER A 42 2.33 -4.01 14.19
N GLY A 43 1.06 -4.15 13.83
CA GLY A 43 -0.03 -4.00 14.77
C GLY A 43 -1.35 -4.48 14.18
N GLY A 44 -2.38 -4.51 15.01
CA GLY A 44 -3.70 -4.94 14.57
C GLY A 44 -4.64 -5.23 15.72
N ASN A 45 -5.87 -5.57 15.36
CA ASN A 45 -6.90 -5.93 16.33
C ASN A 45 -6.56 -7.25 17.04
N VAL A 46 -6.60 -7.25 18.37
CA VAL A 46 -6.22 -8.40 19.21
C VAL A 46 -7.13 -9.61 19.07
N ASN A 47 -8.32 -9.40 18.50
CA ASN A 47 -9.32 -10.41 18.23
C ASN A 47 -9.28 -10.92 16.78
N ASN A 48 -8.35 -10.44 15.95
CA ASN A 48 -8.18 -10.89 14.56
C ASN A 48 -7.56 -12.31 14.50
N ARG A 49 -8.33 -13.27 14.99
CA ARG A 49 -7.97 -14.66 15.22
C ARG A 49 -9.03 -15.53 14.58
N GLN A 50 -8.58 -16.46 13.75
CA GLN A 50 -9.45 -17.45 13.16
C GLN A 50 -9.16 -18.82 13.77
N LEU A 51 -10.21 -19.42 14.30
CA LEU A 51 -10.14 -20.75 14.90
C LEU A 51 -9.59 -21.74 13.87
N PHE A 52 -8.50 -22.42 14.23
CA PHE A 52 -7.75 -23.35 13.37
C PHE A 52 -7.01 -22.77 12.15
N ARG A 53 -7.13 -21.47 11.86
CA ARG A 53 -6.49 -20.83 10.68
C ARG A 53 -5.36 -19.85 11.02
N GLY A 54 -5.28 -19.40 12.28
CA GLY A 54 -4.20 -18.55 12.76
C GLY A 54 -4.70 -17.18 13.22
N CYS A 55 -3.84 -16.18 13.15
CA CYS A 55 -4.18 -14.81 13.50
C CYS A 55 -3.46 -13.84 12.57
N CYS A 56 -3.97 -12.61 12.51
CA CYS A 56 -3.56 -11.65 11.51
C CYS A 56 -3.13 -10.34 12.14
N SER A 57 -2.13 -9.74 11.51
CA SER A 57 -1.59 -8.43 11.83
C SER A 57 -1.25 -7.74 10.53
N GLY A 58 -1.47 -6.43 10.52
CA GLY A 58 -1.05 -5.56 9.44
C GLY A 58 -0.01 -4.58 9.93
N THR A 59 -0.09 -3.38 9.37
CA THR A 59 0.78 -2.25 9.68
C THR A 59 -0.03 -1.14 10.36
N LEU A 60 0.56 -0.53 11.39
CA LEU A 60 0.11 0.74 11.94
C LEU A 60 0.52 1.85 10.96
N GLY A 61 -0.43 2.44 10.25
CA GLY A 61 -0.16 3.27 9.08
C GLY A 61 0.30 4.67 9.39
N ALA A 62 -0.58 5.44 10.05
CA ALA A 62 -0.37 6.86 10.30
C ALA A 62 -1.01 7.27 11.63
N VAL A 63 -0.52 8.36 12.19
CA VAL A 63 -1.19 9.07 13.27
C VAL A 63 -2.05 10.18 12.65
N LEU A 64 -3.27 10.30 13.15
CA LEU A 64 -4.29 11.24 12.69
C LEU A 64 -4.80 12.09 13.85
N THR A 65 -5.19 13.32 13.55
CA THR A 65 -6.03 14.13 14.44
C THR A 65 -7.47 14.07 13.96
N THR A 66 -8.39 13.83 14.88
CA THR A 66 -9.85 13.84 14.65
C THR A 66 -10.52 14.83 15.59
N ALA A 67 -11.83 15.07 15.42
CA ALA A 67 -12.62 15.85 16.37
C ALA A 67 -12.62 15.25 17.80
N ASN A 68 -12.34 13.95 17.94
CA ASN A 68 -12.32 13.22 19.22
C ASN A 68 -10.90 13.05 19.80
N GLY A 69 -9.88 13.66 19.17
CA GLY A 69 -8.48 13.54 19.59
C GLY A 69 -7.64 12.67 18.66
N LEU A 70 -6.54 12.13 19.19
CA LEU A 70 -5.53 11.38 18.45
C LEU A 70 -6.06 9.98 18.08
N ALA A 71 -5.80 9.57 16.84
CA ALA A 71 -6.11 8.23 16.36
C ALA A 71 -4.95 7.66 15.54
N ILE A 72 -4.90 6.34 15.42
CA ILE A 72 -4.05 5.64 14.45
C ILE A 72 -4.90 5.07 13.30
N LEU A 73 -4.33 5.07 12.10
CA LEU A 73 -4.94 4.58 10.85
C LEU A 73 -4.38 3.20 10.47
N SER A 74 -5.25 2.31 9.99
CA SER A 74 -4.88 1.10 9.25
C SER A 74 -6.03 0.72 8.30
N ASN A 75 -5.94 -0.44 7.63
CA ASN A 75 -7.07 -0.96 6.85
C ASN A 75 -8.19 -1.47 7.76
N ASN A 76 -9.42 -1.50 7.24
CA ASN A 76 -10.55 -2.11 7.94
C ASN A 76 -10.27 -3.60 8.18
N HIS A 77 -9.77 -4.36 7.20
CA HIS A 77 -9.49 -5.78 7.45
C HIS A 77 -8.43 -6.06 8.53
N ILE A 78 -7.65 -5.05 8.95
CA ILE A 78 -6.67 -5.14 10.04
C ILE A 78 -7.26 -4.71 11.40
N PHE A 79 -7.98 -3.58 11.45
CA PHE A 79 -8.56 -3.04 12.69
C PHE A 79 -10.02 -3.43 12.91
N GLY A 80 -10.86 -3.31 11.89
CA GLY A 80 -12.29 -3.65 11.91
C GLY A 80 -12.60 -5.11 11.55
N ARG A 81 -11.58 -5.92 11.24
CA ARG A 81 -11.72 -7.35 10.92
C ARG A 81 -12.78 -7.61 9.84
N TYR A 82 -12.71 -6.84 8.75
CA TYR A 82 -13.66 -6.83 7.62
C TYR A 82 -15.05 -6.30 8.00
N PHE A 83 -15.78 -7.05 8.81
CA PHE A 83 -17.11 -6.69 9.34
C PHE A 83 -17.35 -7.27 10.75
N ASP A 84 -16.43 -8.09 11.27
CA ASP A 84 -16.57 -8.78 12.56
C ASP A 84 -16.14 -7.92 13.75
N GLY A 85 -15.44 -6.81 13.51
CA GLY A 85 -14.92 -5.95 14.56
C GLY A 85 -15.99 -5.03 15.12
N SER A 86 -15.96 -4.86 16.44
CA SER A 86 -16.76 -3.87 17.15
C SER A 86 -15.93 -2.63 17.50
N ILE A 87 -16.60 -1.48 17.58
CA ILE A 87 -16.01 -0.27 18.18
C ILE A 87 -15.62 -0.57 19.64
N GLY A 88 -14.45 -0.08 20.06
CA GLY A 88 -13.89 -0.30 21.40
C GLY A 88 -12.94 -1.49 21.50
N GLU A 89 -12.82 -2.33 20.47
CA GLU A 89 -11.85 -3.43 20.49
C GLU A 89 -10.40 -2.92 20.53
N ASP A 90 -9.55 -3.61 21.30
CA ASP A 90 -8.17 -3.20 21.50
C ASP A 90 -7.28 -3.48 20.27
N ILE A 91 -6.38 -2.54 19.99
CA ILE A 91 -5.30 -2.66 19.01
C ILE A 91 -3.98 -2.80 19.76
N SER A 92 -3.16 -3.79 19.37
CA SER A 92 -1.86 -4.04 19.99
C SER A 92 -0.67 -3.70 19.10
N GLN A 93 0.41 -3.26 19.74
CA GLN A 93 1.78 -3.30 19.23
C GLN A 93 2.61 -4.08 20.25
N VAL A 94 3.15 -5.25 19.91
CA VAL A 94 3.21 -5.90 18.59
C VAL A 94 1.86 -6.48 18.15
N GLY A 95 1.61 -6.58 16.85
CA GLY A 95 0.47 -7.33 16.33
C GLY A 95 0.56 -8.81 16.69
N ILE A 96 -0.59 -9.43 16.95
CA ILE A 96 -0.70 -10.81 17.49
C ILE A 96 -0.06 -11.89 16.60
N ALA A 97 0.00 -11.70 15.28
CA ALA A 97 0.65 -12.61 14.34
C ALA A 97 2.17 -12.75 14.54
N ASP A 98 2.83 -11.76 15.16
CA ASP A 98 4.28 -11.80 15.40
C ASP A 98 4.65 -12.35 16.78
N ILE A 99 3.67 -12.55 17.66
CA ILE A 99 3.90 -13.04 19.02
C ILE A 99 3.20 -14.37 19.28
N GLY A 100 2.91 -15.13 18.22
CA GLY A 100 2.34 -16.47 18.28
C GLY A 100 0.86 -16.48 18.65
N CYS A 101 0.08 -15.52 18.13
CA CYS A 101 -1.33 -15.35 18.44
C CYS A 101 -1.58 -15.26 19.95
N ARG A 102 -0.76 -14.49 20.67
CA ARG A 102 -0.99 -14.16 22.09
C ARG A 102 -1.60 -12.78 22.21
N THR A 103 -2.51 -12.62 23.17
CA THR A 103 -3.06 -11.30 23.54
C THR A 103 -2.38 -10.90 24.84
N VAL A 104 -1.64 -9.79 24.79
CA VAL A 104 -0.88 -9.28 25.93
C VAL A 104 -1.41 -7.89 26.24
N PRO A 105 -2.18 -7.67 27.32
CA PRO A 105 -2.79 -6.37 27.62
C PRO A 105 -1.78 -5.21 27.73
N ALA A 106 -0.54 -5.48 28.13
CA ALA A 106 0.53 -4.48 28.16
C ALA A 106 0.95 -3.98 26.76
N ASP A 107 0.48 -4.62 25.69
CA ASP A 107 0.79 -4.29 24.29
C ASP A 107 -0.30 -3.40 23.68
N PHE A 108 -1.38 -3.13 24.39
CA PHE A 108 -2.51 -2.36 23.87
C PHE A 108 -2.15 -0.89 23.77
N ILE A 109 -2.36 -0.30 22.60
CA ILE A 109 -1.96 1.07 22.28
C ILE A 109 -3.11 1.93 21.74
N ALA A 110 -4.24 1.34 21.37
CA ALA A 110 -5.40 2.06 20.86
C ALA A 110 -6.66 1.20 20.96
N GLN A 111 -7.83 1.81 20.73
CA GLN A 111 -9.13 1.12 20.63
C GLN A 111 -9.87 1.54 19.37
N VAL A 112 -10.42 0.59 18.62
CA VAL A 112 -11.16 0.85 17.38
C VAL A 112 -12.23 1.91 17.63
N SER A 113 -12.24 2.97 16.82
CA SER A 113 -13.11 4.14 17.01
C SER A 113 -14.02 4.41 15.82
N ALA A 114 -13.60 4.05 14.61
CA ALA A 114 -14.45 4.04 13.42
C ALA A 114 -13.90 3.08 12.36
N VAL A 115 -14.80 2.55 11.52
CA VAL A 115 -14.51 1.60 10.46
C VAL A 115 -15.35 1.99 9.24
N VAL A 116 -14.79 1.89 8.03
CA VAL A 116 -15.57 1.90 6.79
C VAL A 116 -15.79 0.46 6.32
N PRO A 117 -17.05 -0.03 6.32
CA PRO A 117 -17.35 -1.39 5.88
C PRO A 117 -17.00 -1.62 4.40
N VAL A 118 -16.53 -2.82 4.09
CA VAL A 118 -16.30 -3.28 2.72
C VAL A 118 -17.51 -4.10 2.26
N ASP A 119 -18.06 -3.74 1.10
CA ASP A 119 -19.15 -4.44 0.42
C ASP A 119 -18.60 -5.59 -0.45
N PHE A 120 -18.92 -6.82 -0.05
CA PHE A 120 -18.64 -8.07 -0.79
C PHE A 120 -19.85 -8.57 -1.59
N GLY A 121 -20.98 -7.87 -1.56
CA GLY A 121 -22.23 -8.17 -2.26
C GLY A 121 -22.32 -7.60 -3.67
N GLY A 122 -21.23 -7.04 -4.20
CA GLY A 122 -21.13 -6.53 -5.57
C GLY A 122 -21.23 -5.01 -5.71
N GLY A 123 -21.37 -4.26 -4.61
CA GLY A 123 -21.24 -2.81 -4.61
C GLY A 123 -19.80 -2.32 -4.84
N GLU A 124 -19.65 -1.01 -4.99
CA GLU A 124 -18.35 -0.35 -5.20
C GLU A 124 -17.79 0.16 -3.86
N ASN A 125 -16.54 -0.20 -3.58
CA ASN A 125 -15.79 0.25 -2.42
C ASN A 125 -14.81 1.34 -2.82
N VAL A 126 -14.80 2.47 -2.12
CA VAL A 126 -13.85 3.56 -2.37
C VAL A 126 -12.61 3.42 -1.50
N ILE A 127 -12.76 2.90 -0.29
CA ILE A 127 -11.67 2.72 0.66
C ILE A 127 -11.79 1.43 1.46
N ASP A 128 -10.65 0.91 1.90
CA ASP A 128 -10.51 -0.07 2.97
C ASP A 128 -9.71 0.56 4.12
N ALA A 129 -10.42 1.09 5.13
CA ALA A 129 -9.80 1.85 6.20
C ALA A 129 -10.57 1.80 7.52
N ALA A 130 -9.84 1.92 8.61
CA ALA A 130 -10.36 2.04 9.95
C ALA A 130 -9.39 2.84 10.84
N ILE A 131 -9.93 3.47 11.87
CA ILE A 131 -9.16 4.26 12.84
C ILE A 131 -9.39 3.78 14.26
N ALA A 132 -8.36 3.88 15.10
CA ALA A 132 -8.41 3.54 16.51
C ALA A 132 -7.93 4.72 17.38
N ALA A 133 -8.72 5.10 18.38
CA ALA A 133 -8.40 6.18 19.32
C ALA A 133 -7.20 5.80 20.20
N THR A 134 -6.30 6.75 20.41
CA THR A 134 -5.02 6.54 21.12
C THR A 134 -4.62 7.79 21.91
N SER A 135 -3.42 7.78 22.51
CA SER A 135 -2.85 8.92 23.22
C SER A 135 -1.34 9.08 22.95
N PRO A 136 -0.77 10.28 23.17
CA PRO A 136 0.66 10.53 22.99
C PRO A 136 1.59 9.67 23.87
N ASP A 137 1.10 9.14 25.00
CA ASP A 137 1.88 8.23 25.85
C ASP A 137 2.05 6.82 25.22
N LEU A 138 1.23 6.50 24.23
CA LEU A 138 1.19 5.18 23.58
C LEU A 138 1.86 5.20 22.21
N VAL A 139 1.65 6.26 21.42
CA VAL A 139 2.15 6.38 20.05
C VAL A 139 2.83 7.72 19.84
N ARG A 140 3.78 7.79 18.90
CA ARG A 140 4.49 9.03 18.59
C ARG A 140 3.54 10.02 17.94
N ASP A 141 3.21 11.09 18.64
CA ASP A 141 2.30 12.15 18.18
C ASP A 141 2.94 13.14 17.20
N ASP A 142 4.17 12.90 16.77
CA ASP A 142 4.83 13.59 15.65
C ASP A 142 4.63 12.88 14.31
N GLY A 143 3.95 11.72 14.29
CA GLY A 143 3.66 10.96 13.07
C GLY A 143 4.86 10.20 12.50
N PHE A 144 5.96 10.05 13.24
CA PHE A 144 7.14 9.32 12.76
C PHE A 144 6.80 7.89 12.32
N ILE A 145 7.21 7.57 11.09
CA ILE A 145 7.11 6.23 10.50
C ILE A 145 8.51 5.61 10.44
N LEU A 146 8.65 4.39 10.95
CA LEU A 146 9.92 3.66 10.94
C LEU A 146 10.50 3.60 9.51
N ASN A 147 11.79 3.92 9.37
CA ASN A 147 12.54 4.00 8.10
C ASN A 147 12.07 5.05 7.07
N ILE A 148 11.02 5.83 7.35
CA ILE A 148 10.60 6.96 6.51
C ILE A 148 10.92 8.29 7.19
N GLY A 149 10.78 8.37 8.51
CA GLY A 149 10.80 9.62 9.25
C GLY A 149 9.41 10.22 9.38
N ILE A 150 9.35 11.53 9.64
CA ILE A 150 8.09 12.26 9.80
C ILE A 150 7.56 12.65 8.40
N PRO A 151 6.37 12.15 7.98
CA PRO A 151 5.75 12.54 6.72
C PRO A 151 5.15 13.95 6.82
N SER A 152 4.80 14.54 5.67
CA SER A 152 4.06 15.80 5.67
C SER A 152 2.63 15.62 6.19
N SER A 153 2.14 16.63 6.90
CA SER A 153 0.71 16.79 7.20
C SER A 153 -0.15 17.08 5.95
N SER A 154 0.47 17.32 4.80
CA SER A 154 -0.20 17.53 3.53
C SER A 154 -0.21 16.28 2.64
N VAL A 155 -1.27 16.16 1.84
CA VAL A 155 -1.44 15.11 0.83
C VAL A 155 -0.98 15.60 -0.54
N VAL A 156 -0.77 14.65 -1.44
CA VAL A 156 -0.54 14.93 -2.87
C VAL A 156 -1.38 13.99 -3.71
N GLU A 157 -1.97 14.51 -4.79
CA GLU A 157 -2.75 13.71 -5.73
C GLU A 157 -1.83 12.70 -6.45
N PRO A 158 -2.26 11.43 -6.60
CA PRO A 158 -1.47 10.43 -7.29
C PRO A 158 -1.32 10.77 -8.78
N ALA A 159 -0.11 10.62 -9.28
CA ALA A 159 0.21 10.78 -10.70
C ALA A 159 0.92 9.55 -11.24
N ILE A 160 0.59 9.15 -12.46
CA ILE A 160 1.29 8.04 -13.13
C ILE A 160 2.76 8.43 -13.35
N GLY A 161 3.68 7.58 -12.91
CA GLY A 161 5.13 7.83 -12.91
C GLY A 161 5.69 8.39 -11.60
N MET A 162 4.84 8.78 -10.64
CA MET A 162 5.30 9.26 -9.33
C MET A 162 6.03 8.16 -8.56
N GLY A 163 7.25 8.45 -8.11
CA GLY A 163 8.00 7.60 -7.19
C GLY A 163 7.38 7.64 -5.79
N VAL A 164 7.19 6.47 -5.19
CA VAL A 164 6.55 6.30 -3.88
C VAL A 164 7.31 5.32 -3.02
N LYS A 165 7.17 5.45 -1.70
CA LYS A 165 7.72 4.50 -0.72
C LYS A 165 6.73 4.24 0.41
N LYS A 166 6.91 3.12 1.10
CA LYS A 166 6.13 2.74 2.28
C LYS A 166 6.99 1.93 3.25
N SER A 167 6.70 2.01 4.55
CA SER A 167 7.25 1.08 5.55
C SER A 167 6.12 0.21 6.09
N GLY A 168 6.26 -1.10 5.94
CA GLY A 168 5.25 -2.08 6.33
C GLY A 168 5.82 -3.20 7.16
N ARG A 169 4.97 -3.84 7.97
CA ARG A 169 5.31 -4.97 8.85
C ARG A 169 6.09 -6.08 8.14
N THR A 170 5.74 -6.39 6.89
CA THR A 170 6.23 -7.60 6.22
C THR A 170 7.47 -7.34 5.39
N THR A 171 7.44 -6.30 4.56
CA THR A 171 8.52 -5.99 3.61
C THR A 171 9.41 -4.84 4.05
N GLY A 172 9.10 -4.17 5.17
CA GLY A 172 9.86 -3.03 5.65
C GLY A 172 9.72 -1.83 4.73
N LEU A 173 10.79 -1.04 4.61
CA LEU A 173 10.87 0.06 3.65
C LEU A 173 11.02 -0.49 2.23
N THR A 174 10.05 -0.19 1.37
CA THR A 174 10.13 -0.50 -0.07
C THR A 174 9.80 0.74 -0.89
N PHE A 175 10.27 0.72 -2.14
CA PHE A 175 10.10 1.77 -3.12
C PHE A 175 9.37 1.23 -4.34
N GLY A 176 8.59 2.08 -4.99
CA GLY A 176 7.81 1.74 -6.17
C GLY A 176 7.46 2.97 -6.98
N THR A 177 6.63 2.76 -7.98
CA THR A 177 6.14 3.82 -8.87
C THR A 177 4.66 3.62 -9.11
N ILE A 178 3.91 4.73 -9.11
CA ILE A 178 2.49 4.70 -9.49
C ILE A 178 2.41 4.35 -10.98
N ALA A 179 1.94 3.14 -11.26
CA ALA A 179 1.86 2.59 -12.59
C ALA A 179 0.50 2.84 -13.24
N ALA A 180 -0.55 3.03 -12.45
CA ALA A 180 -1.87 3.44 -12.92
C ALA A 180 -2.69 4.12 -11.83
N ILE A 181 -3.66 4.93 -12.24
CA ILE A 181 -4.64 5.60 -11.38
C ILE A 181 -6.06 5.36 -11.89
N GLY A 182 -7.07 5.68 -11.08
CA GLY A 182 -8.47 5.44 -11.45
C GLY A 182 -8.77 3.95 -11.56
N VAL A 183 -8.05 3.13 -10.80
CA VAL A 183 -8.13 1.68 -10.91
C VAL A 183 -9.44 1.18 -10.33
N THR A 184 -10.20 0.43 -11.14
CA THR A 184 -11.32 -0.38 -10.69
C THR A 184 -10.87 -1.83 -10.70
N VAL A 185 -10.90 -2.51 -9.56
CA VAL A 185 -10.31 -3.84 -9.39
C VAL A 185 -11.15 -4.71 -8.47
N ASN A 186 -11.29 -5.98 -8.84
CA ASN A 186 -11.88 -7.01 -8.01
C ASN A 186 -10.78 -7.60 -7.11
N VAL A 187 -10.98 -7.51 -5.79
CA VAL A 187 -10.01 -7.95 -4.78
C VAL A 187 -10.62 -9.09 -3.97
N GLN A 188 -9.91 -10.21 -3.90
CA GLN A 188 -10.28 -11.35 -3.09
C GLN A 188 -9.83 -11.15 -1.64
N ALA A 189 -10.68 -11.52 -0.68
CA ALA A 189 -10.26 -11.63 0.71
C ALA A 189 -9.32 -12.83 0.89
N ALA A 190 -8.07 -12.61 1.32
CA ALA A 190 -7.10 -13.69 1.48
C ALA A 190 -7.34 -14.48 2.77
N GLN A 191 -7.25 -15.80 2.66
CA GLN A 191 -7.19 -16.71 3.81
C GLN A 191 -5.74 -16.79 4.32
N PRO A 192 -5.47 -16.88 5.63
CA PRO A 192 -6.39 -17.16 6.74
C PRO A 192 -6.97 -15.92 7.44
N CYS A 193 -6.77 -14.72 6.88
CA CYS A 193 -7.14 -13.47 7.54
C CYS A 193 -8.57 -13.03 7.24
N GLY A 194 -9.12 -13.42 6.09
CA GLY A 194 -10.50 -13.18 5.68
C GLY A 194 -11.50 -14.14 6.32
N VAL A 195 -12.52 -13.60 6.99
CA VAL A 195 -13.67 -14.38 7.50
C VAL A 195 -14.74 -14.63 6.44
N VAL A 196 -14.56 -14.01 5.27
CA VAL A 196 -15.38 -14.19 4.07
C VAL A 196 -14.55 -14.80 2.96
N ASP A 197 -15.12 -15.81 2.31
CA ASP A 197 -14.78 -16.11 0.93
C ASP A 197 -15.60 -15.15 0.07
N GLY A 198 -14.94 -14.16 -0.53
CA GLY A 198 -15.63 -13.10 -1.25
C GLY A 198 -14.69 -12.26 -2.09
N ILE A 199 -15.27 -11.65 -3.14
CA ILE A 199 -14.62 -10.70 -4.01
C ILE A 199 -15.30 -9.35 -3.79
N ALA A 200 -14.52 -8.34 -3.40
CA ALA A 200 -14.98 -6.98 -3.26
C ALA A 200 -14.46 -6.13 -4.43
N ARG A 201 -15.33 -5.33 -5.04
CA ARG A 201 -14.92 -4.39 -6.09
C ARG A 201 -14.49 -3.08 -5.46
N PHE A 202 -13.26 -2.67 -5.73
CA PHE A 202 -12.75 -1.36 -5.35
C PHE A 202 -12.65 -0.46 -6.57
N VAL A 203 -13.02 0.80 -6.43
CA VAL A 203 -12.98 1.80 -7.50
C VAL A 203 -12.07 2.95 -7.14
N ASN A 204 -11.51 3.60 -8.15
CA ASN A 204 -10.66 4.78 -7.99
C ASN A 204 -9.35 4.54 -7.19
N GLN A 205 -8.80 3.33 -7.30
CA GLN A 205 -7.59 2.92 -6.61
C GLN A 205 -6.31 3.37 -7.35
N ILE A 206 -5.17 3.17 -6.71
CA ILE A 206 -3.83 3.41 -7.25
C ILE A 206 -3.15 2.05 -7.44
N ARG A 207 -2.59 1.78 -8.62
CA ARG A 207 -1.72 0.61 -8.86
C ARG A 207 -0.26 1.01 -8.76
N ILE A 208 0.52 0.24 -8.02
CA ILE A 208 1.95 0.44 -7.79
C ILE A 208 2.73 -0.72 -8.38
N SER A 209 3.83 -0.43 -9.06
CA SER A 209 4.81 -1.41 -9.51
C SER A 209 6.17 -1.19 -8.83
N PRO A 210 7.03 -2.22 -8.72
CA PRO A 210 6.76 -3.64 -9.03
C PRO A 210 5.90 -4.32 -7.94
N GLY A 211 5.46 -5.56 -8.17
CA GLY A 211 4.71 -6.35 -7.18
C GLY A 211 5.44 -6.54 -5.85
N SER A 212 6.79 -6.53 -5.85
CA SER A 212 7.59 -6.56 -4.63
C SER A 212 7.49 -5.30 -3.76
N PHE A 213 6.73 -4.28 -4.20
CA PHE A 213 6.43 -3.10 -3.39
C PHE A 213 5.73 -3.45 -2.08
N LEU A 214 4.88 -4.48 -2.06
CA LEU A 214 4.20 -4.93 -0.85
C LEU A 214 4.03 -6.45 -0.84
N ALA A 215 3.77 -7.01 0.34
CA ALA A 215 3.32 -8.38 0.50
C ALA A 215 2.31 -8.46 1.65
N GLY A 216 1.70 -9.64 1.84
CA GLY A 216 0.72 -9.84 2.90
C GLY A 216 1.24 -9.43 4.29
N GLY A 217 0.44 -8.64 5.01
CA GLY A 217 0.80 -8.00 6.28
C GLY A 217 1.31 -6.56 6.16
N ASP A 218 1.63 -6.05 4.97
CA ASP A 218 1.90 -4.61 4.76
C ASP A 218 0.61 -3.77 4.72
N SER A 219 -0.56 -4.42 4.65
CA SER A 219 -1.87 -3.80 4.73
C SER A 219 -1.94 -2.77 5.85
N GLY A 220 -2.33 -1.54 5.51
CA GLY A 220 -2.42 -0.41 6.41
C GLY A 220 -1.16 0.46 6.41
N ALA A 221 -0.09 0.09 5.70
CA ALA A 221 1.09 0.95 5.58
C ALA A 221 0.75 2.24 4.80
N LEU A 222 1.21 3.38 5.33
CA LEU A 222 1.08 4.65 4.65
C LEU A 222 2.06 4.72 3.47
N MET A 223 1.54 5.07 2.30
CA MET A 223 2.32 5.31 1.09
C MET A 223 2.54 6.82 0.92
N VAL A 224 3.80 7.21 0.80
CA VAL A 224 4.24 8.59 0.67
C VAL A 224 5.09 8.77 -0.58
N GLU A 225 5.34 10.01 -0.99
CA GLU A 225 6.30 10.31 -2.04
C GLU A 225 7.68 9.72 -1.73
N ASP A 226 8.40 9.32 -2.78
CA ASP A 226 9.82 9.05 -2.68
C ASP A 226 10.62 10.37 -2.58
N ALA A 227 10.60 10.95 -1.39
CA ALA A 227 11.36 12.13 -1.01
C ALA A 227 12.08 11.90 0.32
N ASP A 228 13.31 12.40 0.43
CA ASP A 228 14.16 12.17 1.61
C ASP A 228 13.62 12.86 2.87
N GLU A 229 13.04 14.06 2.72
CA GLU A 229 12.54 14.86 3.83
C GLU A 229 11.06 15.20 3.64
N CYS A 230 10.29 15.08 4.73
CA CYS A 230 8.89 15.49 4.81
C CYS A 230 8.03 15.06 3.59
N PRO A 231 8.06 13.77 3.18
CA PRO A 231 7.36 13.32 1.98
C PRO A 231 5.84 13.49 2.14
N ARG A 232 5.16 13.98 1.10
CA ARG A 232 3.69 14.10 1.15
C ARG A 232 3.04 12.73 1.06
N VAL A 233 1.85 12.64 1.65
CA VAL A 233 1.09 11.39 1.70
C VAL A 233 0.28 11.21 0.43
N VAL A 234 0.33 10.00 -0.13
CA VAL A 234 -0.30 9.64 -1.41
C VAL A 234 -1.46 8.67 -1.20
N GLY A 235 -1.28 7.64 -0.37
CA GLY A 235 -2.27 6.59 -0.23
C GLY A 235 -2.06 5.64 0.95
N LEU A 236 -2.96 4.66 1.07
CA LEU A 236 -2.96 3.62 2.09
C LEU A 236 -3.00 2.25 1.40
N VAL A 237 -1.92 1.47 1.50
CA VAL A 237 -1.83 0.15 0.83
C VAL A 237 -2.79 -0.84 1.48
N PHE A 238 -3.43 -1.71 0.69
CA PHE A 238 -4.39 -2.69 1.24
C PHE A 238 -4.47 -4.03 0.50
N ALA A 239 -4.03 -4.08 -0.76
CA ALA A 239 -4.11 -5.29 -1.56
C ALA A 239 -2.93 -5.39 -2.53
N GLY A 240 -2.70 -6.56 -3.09
CA GLY A 240 -1.69 -6.75 -4.13
C GLY A 240 -1.84 -8.07 -4.86
N SER A 241 -1.03 -8.21 -5.90
CA SER A 241 -0.85 -9.42 -6.68
C SER A 241 0.64 -9.71 -6.83
N ILE A 242 0.97 -10.78 -7.57
CA ILE A 242 2.37 -11.07 -7.93
C ILE A 242 3.04 -9.94 -8.72
N ALA A 243 2.26 -9.10 -9.40
CA ALA A 243 2.77 -8.10 -10.33
C ALA A 243 2.66 -6.66 -9.81
N ALA A 244 1.74 -6.37 -8.89
CA ALA A 244 1.44 -5.00 -8.47
C ALA A 244 0.90 -4.91 -7.05
N GLY A 245 1.15 -3.77 -6.40
CA GLY A 245 0.42 -3.35 -5.20
C GLY A 245 -0.78 -2.47 -5.54
N ILE A 246 -1.76 -2.41 -4.65
CA ILE A 246 -2.93 -1.54 -4.73
C ILE A 246 -3.04 -0.72 -3.44
N ALA A 247 -3.30 0.57 -3.61
CA ALA A 247 -3.53 1.51 -2.51
C ALA A 247 -4.80 2.34 -2.71
N ASN A 248 -5.47 2.61 -1.60
CA ASN A 248 -6.50 3.63 -1.51
C ASN A 248 -5.86 5.01 -1.67
N PRO A 249 -6.42 5.93 -2.49
CA PRO A 249 -6.03 7.33 -2.41
C PRO A 249 -6.27 7.85 -0.99
N ILE A 250 -5.36 8.67 -0.47
CA ILE A 250 -5.45 9.09 0.94
C ILE A 250 -6.62 10.07 1.20
N THR A 251 -6.98 10.91 0.22
CA THR A 251 -8.00 11.95 0.41
C THR A 251 -9.37 11.39 0.85
N PRO A 252 -9.96 10.39 0.15
CA PRO A 252 -11.22 9.77 0.62
C PRO A 252 -11.10 9.08 1.98
N VAL A 253 -9.92 8.57 2.36
CA VAL A 253 -9.68 7.97 3.67
C VAL A 253 -9.80 9.04 4.77
N LEU A 254 -9.16 10.19 4.59
CA LEU A 254 -9.21 11.29 5.56
C LEU A 254 -10.62 11.89 5.66
N GLU A 255 -11.29 12.07 4.52
CA GLU A 255 -12.66 12.58 4.47
C GLU A 255 -13.66 11.68 5.20
N ALA A 256 -13.54 10.35 5.03
CA ALA A 256 -14.43 9.38 5.68
C ALA A 256 -14.39 9.45 7.22
N PHE A 257 -13.27 9.92 7.79
CA PHE A 257 -13.10 10.04 9.24
C PHE A 257 -13.06 11.49 9.75
N GLY A 258 -13.23 12.48 8.86
CA GLY A 258 -13.06 13.89 9.22
C GLY A 258 -11.70 14.18 9.86
N ALA A 259 -10.65 13.49 9.37
CA ALA A 259 -9.35 13.42 10.01
C ALA A 259 -8.29 14.23 9.26
N GLN A 260 -7.23 14.60 9.97
CA GLN A 260 -6.05 15.27 9.42
C GLN A 260 -4.79 14.47 9.73
N LEU A 261 -3.83 14.48 8.80
CA LEU A 261 -2.54 13.85 9.01
C LEU A 261 -1.71 14.62 10.04
N VAL A 262 -1.10 13.87 10.95
CA VAL A 262 -0.03 14.39 11.81
C VAL A 262 1.29 14.28 11.06
N GLY A 263 2.10 15.33 11.09
CA GLY A 263 3.39 15.34 10.41
C GLY A 263 4.05 16.70 10.41
N CYS A 264 5.18 16.80 9.71
CA CYS A 264 5.85 18.08 9.49
C CYS A 264 4.92 19.04 8.74
N PRO A 265 5.03 20.35 9.00
CA PRO A 265 4.32 21.34 8.20
C PRO A 265 4.73 21.16 6.74
N ALA A 266 3.81 21.41 5.82
CA ALA A 266 4.14 21.42 4.40
C ALA A 266 5.39 22.28 4.19
N GLY A 267 6.51 21.65 3.83
CA GLY A 267 7.65 22.39 3.28
C GLY A 267 7.13 23.18 2.09
N ALA A 268 7.65 24.41 1.90
CA ALA A 268 7.25 25.30 0.81
C ALA A 268 6.94 24.49 -0.44
N THR A 269 5.67 24.53 -0.86
CA THR A 269 5.06 23.72 -1.93
C THR A 269 6.11 23.14 -2.87
N ARG A 270 6.44 21.85 -2.71
CA ARG A 270 7.05 21.12 -3.82
C ARG A 270 5.98 21.07 -4.89
N GLN A 271 6.02 22.05 -5.79
CA GLN A 271 5.13 22.12 -6.92
C GLN A 271 5.25 20.77 -7.60
N LEU A 272 4.13 20.05 -7.72
CA LEU A 272 4.07 18.86 -8.55
C LEU A 272 4.71 19.25 -9.89
N PRO A 273 5.67 18.47 -10.42
CA PRO A 273 6.22 18.74 -11.73
C PRO A 273 5.06 19.04 -12.70
N ILE A 274 5.07 20.23 -13.30
CA ILE A 274 4.08 20.63 -14.30
C ILE A 274 4.14 19.58 -15.42
N GLY A 275 3.05 18.85 -15.65
CA GLY A 275 2.99 17.82 -16.70
C GLY A 275 2.81 16.37 -16.21
N GLU A 276 2.57 16.14 -14.93
CA GLU A 276 2.25 14.80 -14.42
C GLU A 276 0.82 14.33 -14.80
N PHE A 277 0.69 13.05 -15.15
CA PHE A 277 -0.59 12.40 -15.49
C PHE A 277 -1.42 12.10 -14.23
N THR A 278 -1.86 13.18 -13.58
CA THR A 278 -2.87 13.16 -12.51
C THR A 278 -4.27 13.01 -13.08
N ARG A 279 -5.26 12.75 -12.22
CA ARG A 279 -6.68 12.64 -12.62
C ARG A 279 -7.20 13.88 -13.38
N ASN A 280 -6.65 15.06 -13.08
CA ASN A 280 -7.06 16.33 -13.69
C ASN A 280 -6.39 16.61 -15.05
N HIS A 281 -5.44 15.77 -15.47
CA HIS A 281 -4.79 15.93 -16.77
C HIS A 281 -5.80 15.62 -17.91
N PRO A 282 -5.97 16.47 -18.93
CA PRO A 282 -7.02 16.29 -19.95
C PRO A 282 -7.00 14.93 -20.67
N LYS A 283 -5.81 14.42 -20.99
CA LYS A 283 -5.66 13.08 -21.59
C LYS A 283 -6.06 11.96 -20.63
N VAL A 284 -5.79 12.10 -19.33
CA VAL A 284 -6.17 11.10 -18.33
C VAL A 284 -7.68 11.14 -18.12
N ALA A 285 -8.26 12.34 -17.99
CA ALA A 285 -9.70 12.53 -17.90
C ALA A 285 -10.45 11.90 -19.09
N ALA A 286 -9.92 12.03 -20.31
CA ALA A 286 -10.48 11.37 -21.48
C ALA A 286 -10.50 9.83 -21.36
N VAL A 287 -9.41 9.22 -20.86
CA VAL A 287 -9.37 7.76 -20.62
C VAL A 287 -10.37 7.37 -19.53
N LEU A 288 -10.47 8.15 -18.44
CA LEU A 288 -11.40 7.88 -17.34
C LEU A 288 -12.87 7.92 -17.80
N GLU A 289 -13.24 8.84 -18.69
CA GLU A 289 -14.58 8.87 -19.27
C GLU A 289 -14.88 7.64 -20.13
N VAL A 290 -13.91 7.16 -20.92
CA VAL A 290 -14.03 5.90 -21.66
C VAL A 290 -14.15 4.72 -20.68
N GLN A 291 -13.28 4.63 -19.67
CA GLN A 291 -13.35 3.59 -18.65
C GLN A 291 -14.73 3.53 -17.98
N LYS A 292 -15.27 4.69 -17.59
CA LYS A 292 -16.60 4.83 -16.98
C LYS A 292 -17.71 4.38 -17.92
N LYS A 293 -17.64 4.75 -19.20
CA LYS A 293 -18.60 4.34 -20.24
C LYS A 293 -18.58 2.83 -20.46
N TYR A 294 -17.40 2.22 -20.40
CA TYR A 294 -17.19 0.77 -20.61
C TYR A 294 -16.92 0.03 -19.29
N ARG A 295 -17.60 0.40 -18.21
CA ARG A 295 -17.41 -0.24 -16.89
C ARG A 295 -17.65 -1.76 -16.89
N SER A 296 -18.46 -2.28 -17.82
CA SER A 296 -18.76 -3.70 -17.96
C SER A 296 -17.58 -4.53 -18.49
N LEU A 297 -16.45 -3.91 -18.86
CA LEU A 297 -15.24 -4.66 -19.20
C LEU A 297 -14.80 -5.59 -18.07
N ILE A 298 -15.01 -5.19 -16.81
CA ILE A 298 -14.68 -6.02 -15.64
C ILE A 298 -15.60 -7.24 -15.46
N ASP A 299 -16.71 -7.30 -16.21
CA ASP A 299 -17.63 -8.45 -16.17
C ASP A 299 -17.27 -9.50 -17.24
N ILE A 300 -16.29 -9.19 -18.10
CA ILE A 300 -15.73 -10.17 -19.05
C ILE A 300 -14.93 -11.21 -18.23
N PRO A 301 -15.12 -12.52 -18.49
CA PRO A 301 -14.33 -13.55 -17.83
C PRO A 301 -12.83 -13.27 -17.93
N GLU A 302 -12.09 -13.53 -16.85
CA GLU A 302 -10.63 -13.30 -16.72
C GLU A 302 -10.19 -11.82 -16.59
N VAL A 303 -11.08 -10.86 -16.85
CA VAL A 303 -10.82 -9.44 -16.54
C VAL A 303 -11.09 -9.21 -15.07
N ILE A 304 -10.06 -8.81 -14.34
CA ILE A 304 -10.14 -8.56 -12.89
C ILE A 304 -10.05 -7.07 -12.54
N GLY A 305 -9.82 -6.21 -13.54
CA GLY A 305 -9.83 -4.78 -13.33
C GLY A 305 -9.54 -3.95 -14.57
N THR A 306 -9.62 -2.64 -14.39
CA THR A 306 -9.25 -1.63 -15.39
C THR A 306 -8.60 -0.44 -14.70
N GLY A 307 -7.83 0.35 -15.43
CA GLY A 307 -7.25 1.58 -14.89
C GLY A 307 -6.65 2.46 -15.99
N VAL A 308 -6.12 3.62 -15.60
CA VAL A 308 -5.40 4.51 -16.52
C VAL A 308 -3.92 4.40 -16.25
N GLY A 309 -3.21 3.79 -17.20
CA GLY A 309 -1.75 3.68 -17.21
C GLY A 309 -1.15 4.41 -18.40
N LEU A 310 0.08 4.05 -18.75
CA LEU A 310 0.79 4.61 -19.92
C LEU A 310 1.17 3.51 -20.92
N SER A 311 1.07 3.83 -22.21
CA SER A 311 1.68 3.04 -23.26
C SER A 311 3.21 3.09 -23.18
N LYS A 312 3.89 2.25 -23.98
CA LYS A 312 5.36 2.29 -24.13
C LYS A 312 5.87 3.67 -24.61
N ASP A 313 5.03 4.42 -25.32
CA ASP A 313 5.34 5.77 -25.81
C ASP A 313 4.93 6.88 -24.82
N GLY A 314 4.55 6.52 -23.59
CA GLY A 314 4.21 7.47 -22.53
C GLY A 314 2.86 8.18 -22.73
N GLN A 315 1.94 7.62 -23.52
CA GLN A 315 0.58 8.19 -23.66
C GLN A 315 -0.41 7.50 -22.72
N PRO A 316 -1.38 8.22 -22.12
CA PRO A 316 -2.44 7.61 -21.34
C PRO A 316 -3.24 6.59 -22.15
N VAL A 317 -3.46 5.42 -21.57
CA VAL A 317 -4.22 4.31 -22.16
C VAL A 317 -5.16 3.70 -21.15
N LEU A 318 -6.23 3.07 -21.64
CA LEU A 318 -7.10 2.23 -20.82
C LEU A 318 -6.40 0.89 -20.62
N GLU A 319 -5.90 0.63 -19.42
CA GLU A 319 -5.41 -0.69 -19.08
C GLU A 319 -6.56 -1.60 -18.66
N VAL A 320 -6.47 -2.87 -19.07
CA VAL A 320 -7.38 -3.95 -18.68
C VAL A 320 -6.53 -5.03 -18.03
N TYR A 321 -6.86 -5.36 -16.78
CA TYR A 321 -6.09 -6.26 -15.93
C TYR A 321 -6.62 -7.68 -16.06
N LEU A 322 -5.71 -8.60 -16.37
CA LEU A 322 -6.02 -10.00 -16.60
C LEU A 322 -5.45 -10.87 -15.47
N GLU A 323 -6.24 -11.85 -15.05
CA GLU A 323 -5.80 -12.84 -14.07
C GLU A 323 -4.66 -13.72 -14.60
N ASN A 324 -4.69 -14.12 -15.88
CA ASN A 324 -3.69 -14.98 -16.50
C ASN A 324 -3.35 -14.50 -17.91
N ASN A 325 -2.13 -14.81 -18.39
CA ASN A 325 -1.76 -14.57 -19.79
C ASN A 325 -2.56 -15.47 -20.74
N ARG A 326 -3.38 -14.85 -21.58
CA ARG A 326 -4.20 -15.55 -22.57
C ARG A 326 -4.06 -14.87 -23.93
N MET A 327 -3.20 -15.45 -24.77
CA MET A 327 -2.94 -15.00 -26.14
C MET A 327 -4.22 -14.92 -27.00
N ASP A 328 -5.24 -15.71 -26.66
CA ASP A 328 -6.54 -15.66 -27.33
C ASP A 328 -7.31 -14.37 -27.02
N LEU A 329 -7.23 -13.83 -25.80
CA LEU A 329 -7.86 -12.53 -25.51
C LEU A 329 -7.16 -11.40 -26.29
N GLU A 330 -5.84 -11.44 -26.46
CA GLU A 330 -5.13 -10.41 -27.24
C GLU A 330 -5.60 -10.32 -28.70
N GLU A 331 -6.02 -11.43 -29.29
CA GLU A 331 -6.50 -11.49 -30.68
C GLU A 331 -7.91 -10.90 -30.83
N PHE A 332 -8.77 -11.09 -29.82
CA PHE A 332 -10.19 -10.71 -29.89
C PHE A 332 -10.53 -9.42 -29.12
N PHE A 333 -9.67 -8.94 -28.23
CA PHE A 333 -9.93 -7.71 -27.48
C PHE A 333 -9.80 -6.47 -28.37
N PRO A 334 -10.73 -5.50 -28.30
CA PRO A 334 -10.62 -4.28 -29.09
C PRO A 334 -9.31 -3.55 -28.77
N LYS A 335 -8.60 -3.12 -29.82
CA LYS A 335 -7.36 -2.33 -29.66
C LYS A 335 -7.62 -0.89 -29.19
N THR A 336 -8.83 -0.39 -29.44
CA THR A 336 -9.26 0.96 -29.07
C THR A 336 -10.73 0.99 -28.71
N LEU A 337 -11.13 1.86 -27.78
CA LEU A 337 -12.51 2.25 -27.50
C LEU A 337 -12.63 3.77 -27.55
N ASP A 338 -13.56 4.30 -28.34
CA ASP A 338 -13.73 5.75 -28.55
C ASP A 338 -12.42 6.51 -28.86
N GLY A 339 -11.52 5.88 -29.61
CA GLY A 339 -10.22 6.45 -29.97
C GLY A 339 -9.15 6.38 -28.87
N ILE A 340 -9.47 5.87 -27.68
CA ILE A 340 -8.52 5.57 -26.61
C ILE A 340 -7.94 4.17 -26.81
N ALA A 341 -6.62 4.05 -26.81
CA ALA A 341 -5.95 2.76 -26.92
C ALA A 341 -6.15 1.92 -25.65
N ILE A 342 -6.24 0.60 -25.85
CA ILE A 342 -6.30 -0.39 -24.78
C ILE A 342 -4.95 -1.08 -24.63
N ALA A 343 -4.54 -1.29 -23.40
CA ALA A 343 -3.41 -2.15 -23.04
C ALA A 343 -3.89 -3.30 -22.15
N LEU A 344 -3.64 -4.53 -22.57
CA LEU A 344 -3.84 -5.70 -21.73
C LEU A 344 -2.63 -5.85 -20.80
N VAL A 345 -2.87 -6.02 -19.51
CA VAL A 345 -1.81 -6.16 -18.51
C VAL A 345 -2.10 -7.37 -17.65
N GLU A 346 -1.22 -8.37 -17.71
CA GLU A 346 -1.27 -9.52 -16.81
C GLU A 346 -0.83 -9.09 -15.41
N THR A 347 -1.72 -9.31 -14.43
CA THR A 347 -1.42 -8.94 -13.04
C THR A 347 -1.45 -10.14 -12.09
N GLY A 348 -2.11 -11.24 -12.45
CA GLY A 348 -2.53 -12.23 -11.45
C GLY A 348 -3.70 -11.71 -10.61
N PRO A 349 -4.33 -12.58 -9.80
CA PRO A 349 -5.40 -12.18 -8.90
C PRO A 349 -4.90 -11.17 -7.86
N PHE A 350 -5.76 -10.21 -7.50
CA PHE A 350 -5.50 -9.27 -6.42
C PHE A 350 -6.13 -9.79 -5.13
N GLU A 351 -5.35 -9.77 -4.05
CA GLU A 351 -5.75 -10.22 -2.73
C GLU A 351 -5.51 -9.12 -1.70
N MET A 352 -6.44 -8.98 -0.74
CA MET A 352 -6.21 -8.24 0.51
C MET A 352 -5.83 -9.22 1.61
N PHE A 353 -4.76 -8.92 2.34
CA PHE A 353 -4.07 -9.85 3.26
C PHE A 353 -4.19 -9.43 4.72
#